data_AF-A0A968L967-F1
#
_entry.id   AF-A0A968L967-F1
#
_cell.length_a   1.000
_cell.length_b   1.000
_cell.length_c   1.000
_cell.angle_alpha   90.00
_cell.angle_beta   90.00
_cell.angle_gamma   90.00
#
_symmetry.space_group_name_H-M   'P 1'
#
loop_
_entity.id
_entity.type
_entity.pdbx_description
1 polymer ?
#
loop_
_entity_poly.entity_id
_entity_poly.type
_entity_poly.pdbx_seq_one_letter_code
_entity_poly.pdbx_strand_id
1 'polypeptide(L)'
;MKETGVMMLGLLLCANLALADDLKDAADKLPLLSERLTKLRESKAVDYARPALDAAQAGIGAVKAALAAKNGTQALQKAESADLQLTLAEAKAAEQESSEQLVLRRAELRKLEAQFDQLLQTGGN
;
A
#
# COMPACT_ATOMS: atom_id res chain seq x y z
N MET A 1 -45.07 16.03 26.01
CA MET A 1 -44.80 15.63 24.60
C MET A 1 -43.86 16.57 23.84
N LYS A 2 -43.24 17.59 24.46
CA LYS A 2 -42.27 18.48 23.78
C LYS A 2 -40.81 18.04 23.88
N GLU A 3 -40.46 17.15 24.83
CA GLU A 3 -39.07 16.79 25.10
C GLU A 3 -38.52 15.64 24.23
N THR A 4 -39.39 14.78 23.71
CA THR A 4 -38.99 13.69 22.81
C THR A 4 -38.55 14.18 21.42
N GLY A 5 -39.03 15.35 20.97
CA GLY A 5 -38.64 15.94 19.69
C GLY A 5 -37.23 16.56 19.69
N VAL A 6 -36.80 17.14 20.81
CA VAL A 6 -35.47 17.78 20.93
C VAL A 6 -34.36 16.73 21.01
N MET A 7 -34.63 15.60 21.66
CA MET A 7 -33.66 14.51 21.80
C MET A 7 -33.40 13.79 20.46
N MET A 8 -34.43 13.64 19.61
CA MET A 8 -34.28 13.06 18.28
C MET A 8 -33.54 14.00 17.31
N LEU A 9 -33.75 15.31 17.43
CA LEU A 9 -33.06 16.32 16.62
C LEU A 9 -31.55 16.40 16.97
N GLY A 10 -31.18 16.23 18.24
CA GLY A 10 -29.78 16.19 18.69
C GLY A 10 -29.01 14.96 18.17
N LEU A 11 -29.64 13.78 18.15
CA LEU A 11 -29.04 12.55 17.60
C LEU A 11 -28.81 12.63 16.08
N LEU A 12 -29.71 13.29 15.34
CA LEU A 12 -29.57 13.54 13.91
C LEU A 12 -28.44 14.52 13.57
N LEU A 13 -28.15 15.51 14.42
CA LEU A 13 -27.02 16.43 14.19
C LEU A 13 -25.65 15.77 14.42
N CYS A 14 -25.52 14.89 15.41
CA CYS A 14 -24.25 14.22 15.72
C CYS A 14 -23.84 13.19 14.65
N ALA A 15 -24.80 12.46 14.07
CA ALA A 15 -24.51 11.49 13.01
C ALA A 15 -23.99 12.15 11.72
N ASN A 16 -24.45 13.36 11.41
CA ASN A 16 -24.00 14.10 10.22
C ASN A 16 -22.56 14.63 10.35
N LEU A 17 -22.08 14.90 11.57
CA LEU A 17 -20.71 15.35 11.81
C LEU A 17 -19.68 14.24 11.54
N ALA A 18 -19.94 13.01 12.01
CA ALA A 18 -19.05 11.87 11.77
C ALA A 18 -18.95 11.53 10.27
N LEU A 19 -20.05 11.60 9.52
CA LEU A 19 -20.02 11.40 8.06
C LEU A 19 -19.23 12.47 7.30
N ALA A 20 -19.27 13.72 7.77
CA ALA A 20 -18.54 14.82 7.15
C ALA A 20 -17.02 14.67 7.35
N ASP A 21 -16.61 14.17 8.52
CA ASP A 21 -15.20 13.91 8.84
C ASP A 21 -14.64 12.76 8.00
N ASP A 22 -15.34 11.62 7.95
CA ASP A 22 -14.95 10.47 7.10
C ASP A 22 -14.82 10.85 5.62
N LEU A 23 -15.73 11.71 5.12
CA LEU A 23 -15.72 12.18 3.74
C LEU A 23 -14.49 13.05 3.45
N LYS A 24 -14.15 13.95 4.38
CA LYS A 24 -12.95 14.79 4.28
C LYS A 24 -11.68 13.95 4.33
N ASP A 25 -11.58 13.02 5.28
CA ASP A 25 -10.42 12.15 5.44
C ASP A 25 -10.17 11.28 4.22
N ALA A 26 -11.24 10.70 3.65
CA ALA A 26 -11.13 9.93 2.41
C ALA A 26 -10.70 10.81 1.22
N ALA A 27 -11.19 12.05 1.13
CA ALA A 27 -10.80 13.00 0.09
C ALA A 27 -9.34 13.43 0.21
N ASP A 28 -8.85 13.67 1.43
CA ASP A 28 -7.47 14.07 1.70
C ASP A 28 -6.48 12.91 1.43
N LYS A 29 -6.89 11.65 1.64
CA LYS A 29 -6.08 10.46 1.31
C LYS A 29 -5.98 10.16 -0.19
N LEU A 30 -7.02 10.44 -0.97
CA LEU A 30 -7.08 10.10 -2.40
C LEU A 30 -5.88 10.56 -3.24
N PRO A 31 -5.39 11.82 -3.15
CA PRO A 31 -4.21 12.25 -3.91
C PRO A 31 -2.96 11.48 -3.50
N LEU A 32 -2.75 11.21 -2.21
CA LEU A 32 -1.60 10.45 -1.69
C LEU A 32 -1.59 9.01 -2.22
N LEU A 33 -2.76 8.36 -2.23
CA LEU A 33 -2.91 7.01 -2.79
C LEU A 33 -2.62 6.98 -4.29
N SER A 34 -3.10 7.98 -5.02
CA SER A 34 -2.88 8.09 -6.47
C SER A 34 -1.41 8.33 -6.81
N GLU A 35 -0.73 9.19 -6.04
CA GLU A 35 0.70 9.46 -6.18
C GLU A 35 1.52 8.20 -5.88
N ARG A 36 1.25 7.52 -4.76
CA ARG A 36 1.96 6.28 -4.39
C ARG A 36 1.79 5.20 -5.44
N LEU A 37 0.57 4.99 -5.94
CA LEU A 37 0.34 4.03 -7.01
C LEU A 37 1.14 4.37 -8.28
N THR A 38 1.20 5.65 -8.65
CA THR A 38 1.96 6.10 -9.83
C THR A 38 3.44 5.79 -9.66
N LYS A 39 4.02 6.18 -8.52
CA LYS A 39 5.44 5.87 -8.20
C LYS A 39 5.74 4.38 -8.24
N LEU A 40 4.85 3.55 -7.69
CA LEU A 40 5.05 2.10 -7.70
C LEU A 40 4.94 1.50 -9.10
N ARG A 41 4.05 2.00 -9.95
CA ARG A 41 3.93 1.55 -11.34
C ARG A 41 5.11 1.96 -12.22
N GLU A 42 5.77 3.06 -11.90
CA GLU A 42 7.01 3.51 -12.57
C GLU A 42 8.26 2.77 -12.06
N SER A 43 8.13 2.03 -10.96
CA SER A 43 9.20 1.25 -10.35
C SER A 43 9.18 -0.22 -10.81
N LYS A 44 10.23 -0.97 -10.45
CA LYS A 44 10.29 -2.42 -10.62
C LYS A 44 9.21 -3.19 -9.84
N ALA A 45 8.51 -2.55 -8.91
CA ALA A 45 7.39 -3.19 -8.20
C ALA A 45 6.31 -3.70 -9.16
N VAL A 46 6.19 -3.13 -10.37
CA VAL A 46 5.23 -3.59 -11.38
C VAL A 46 5.47 -5.04 -11.83
N ASP A 47 6.71 -5.51 -11.78
CA ASP A 47 7.07 -6.86 -12.22
C ASP A 47 6.70 -7.92 -11.18
N TYR A 48 6.68 -7.54 -9.90
CA TYR A 48 6.55 -8.48 -8.77
C TYR A 48 5.22 -8.35 -8.02
N ALA A 49 4.57 -7.19 -8.11
CA ALA A 49 3.38 -6.87 -7.34
C ALA A 49 2.20 -6.41 -8.19
N ARG A 50 2.21 -6.68 -9.51
CA ARG A 50 1.13 -6.26 -10.43
C ARG A 50 -0.29 -6.52 -9.93
N PRO A 51 -0.63 -7.71 -9.38
CA PRO A 51 -1.99 -7.95 -8.88
C PRO A 51 -2.39 -7.01 -7.74
N ALA A 52 -1.47 -6.67 -6.84
CA ALA A 52 -1.72 -5.75 -5.74
C ALA A 52 -1.85 -4.30 -6.25
N LEU A 53 -1.04 -3.90 -7.23
CA LEU A 53 -1.15 -2.58 -7.87
C LEU A 53 -2.45 -2.42 -8.68
N ASP A 54 -2.95 -3.49 -9.31
CA ASP A 54 -4.23 -3.48 -10.01
C ASP A 54 -5.40 -3.44 -9.03
N ALA A 55 -5.32 -4.17 -7.91
CA ALA A 55 -6.29 -4.09 -6.82
C ALA A 55 -6.32 -2.69 -6.17
N ALA A 56 -5.16 -2.08 -5.94
CA ALA A 56 -5.06 -0.71 -5.44
C ALA A 56 -5.68 0.31 -6.41
N GLN A 57 -5.41 0.19 -7.72
CA GLN A 57 -6.01 1.04 -8.75
C GLN A 57 -7.55 0.92 -8.74
N ALA A 58 -8.08 -0.30 -8.67
CA ALA A 58 -9.52 -0.52 -8.56
C ALA A 58 -10.08 0.08 -7.26
N GLY A 59 -9.37 -0.08 -6.14
CA GLY A 59 -9.69 0.53 -4.85
C GLY A 59 -9.78 2.05 -4.91
N ILE A 60 -8.80 2.72 -5.53
CA ILE A 60 -8.80 4.18 -5.76
C ILE A 60 -10.00 4.61 -6.61
N GLY A 61 -10.36 3.82 -7.63
CA GLY A 61 -11.59 4.03 -8.40
C GLY A 61 -12.85 3.96 -7.53
N ALA A 62 -12.91 2.98 -6.61
CA ALA A 62 -14.01 2.83 -5.66
C ALA A 62 -14.09 3.98 -4.63
N VAL A 63 -12.94 4.52 -4.19
CA VAL A 63 -12.90 5.73 -3.35
C VAL A 63 -13.54 6.90 -4.07
N LYS A 64 -13.15 7.15 -5.33
CA LYS A 64 -13.73 8.24 -6.15
C LYS A 64 -15.24 8.08 -6.30
N ALA A 65 -15.71 6.87 -6.55
CA ALA A 65 -17.15 6.59 -6.67
C ALA A 65 -17.89 6.84 -5.35
N ALA A 66 -17.34 6.42 -4.21
CA ALA A 66 -17.94 6.62 -2.89
C ALA A 66 -17.96 8.11 -2.47
N LEU A 67 -16.89 8.86 -2.77
CA LEU A 67 -16.84 10.31 -2.59
C LEU A 67 -17.90 11.03 -3.43
N ALA A 68 -18.05 10.64 -4.70
CA ALA A 68 -19.09 11.20 -5.58
C ALA A 68 -20.51 10.90 -5.06
N ALA A 69 -20.70 9.74 -4.43
CA ALA A 69 -21.94 9.35 -3.76
C ALA A 69 -22.13 10.00 -2.37
N LYS A 70 -21.18 10.84 -1.92
CA LYS A 70 -21.15 11.45 -0.57
C LYS A 70 -21.24 10.43 0.58
N ASN A 71 -20.75 9.21 0.34
CA ASN A 71 -20.71 8.16 1.34
C ASN A 71 -19.33 8.13 2.01
N GLY A 72 -19.14 8.97 3.04
CA GLY A 72 -17.86 9.15 3.74
C GLY A 72 -17.29 7.85 4.29
N THR A 73 -18.07 7.10 5.08
CA THR A 73 -17.62 5.84 5.70
C THR A 73 -17.20 4.81 4.65
N GLN A 74 -17.96 4.67 3.56
CA GLN A 74 -17.57 3.77 2.47
C GLN A 74 -16.31 4.28 1.76
N ALA A 75 -16.18 5.58 1.53
CA ALA A 75 -15.01 6.16 0.89
C ALA A 75 -13.75 5.92 1.73
N LEU A 76 -13.82 6.11 3.05
CA LEU A 76 -12.72 5.89 3.98
C LEU A 76 -12.30 4.41 4.02
N GLN A 77 -13.26 3.49 4.16
CA GLN A 77 -12.98 2.05 4.14
C GLN A 77 -12.31 1.61 2.82
N LYS A 78 -12.76 2.16 1.67
CA LYS A 78 -12.13 1.86 0.38
C LYS A 78 -10.73 2.48 0.28
N ALA A 79 -10.51 3.65 0.89
CA ALA A 79 -9.20 4.30 0.92
C ALA A 79 -8.20 3.48 1.74
N GLU A 80 -8.60 3.00 2.92
CA GLU A 80 -7.79 2.10 3.76
C GLU A 80 -7.49 0.78 3.03
N SER A 81 -8.48 0.18 2.38
CA SER A 81 -8.25 -1.04 1.60
C SER A 81 -7.29 -0.82 0.44
N ALA A 82 -7.35 0.32 -0.25
CA ALA A 82 -6.41 0.65 -1.32
C ALA A 82 -4.99 0.86 -0.76
N ASP A 83 -4.87 1.52 0.40
CA ASP A 83 -3.60 1.74 1.09
C ASP A 83 -2.91 0.42 1.49
N LEU A 84 -3.69 -0.55 1.98
CA LEU A 84 -3.19 -1.89 2.29
C LEU A 84 -2.67 -2.62 1.04
N GLN A 85 -3.34 -2.48 -0.10
CA GLN A 85 -2.88 -3.08 -1.36
C GLN A 85 -1.58 -2.43 -1.85
N LEU A 86 -1.42 -1.11 -1.70
CA LEU A 86 -0.17 -0.41 -2.02
C LEU A 86 0.97 -0.86 -1.10
N THR A 87 0.71 -0.97 0.20
CA THR A 87 1.68 -1.47 1.19
C THR A 87 2.09 -2.91 0.90
N LEU A 88 1.15 -3.77 0.52
CA LEU A 88 1.45 -5.14 0.09
C LEU A 88 2.33 -5.14 -1.17
N ALA A 89 2.07 -4.23 -2.11
CA ALA A 89 2.86 -4.15 -3.33
C ALA A 89 4.31 -3.71 -3.05
N GLU A 90 4.49 -2.72 -2.17
CA GLU A 90 5.79 -2.27 -1.68
C GLU A 90 6.55 -3.42 -1.00
N ALA A 91 5.89 -4.15 -0.10
CA ALA A 91 6.50 -5.27 0.62
C ALA A 91 6.96 -6.38 -0.34
N LYS A 92 6.13 -6.74 -1.32
CA LYS A 92 6.49 -7.76 -2.33
C LYS A 92 7.66 -7.33 -3.21
N ALA A 93 7.70 -6.07 -3.60
CA ALA A 93 8.81 -5.53 -4.38
C ALA A 93 10.12 -5.58 -3.58
N ALA A 94 10.08 -5.15 -2.31
CA ALA A 94 11.24 -5.17 -1.42
C ALA A 94 11.72 -6.60 -1.09
N GLU A 95 10.80 -7.54 -0.87
CA GLU A 95 11.14 -8.96 -0.65
C GLU A 95 11.88 -9.54 -1.85
N GLN A 96 11.38 -9.27 -3.05
CA GLN A 96 11.99 -9.79 -4.27
C GLN A 96 13.35 -9.15 -4.57
N GLU A 97 13.51 -7.83 -4.38
CA GLU A 97 14.81 -7.17 -4.52
C GLU A 97 15.84 -7.75 -3.54
N SER A 98 15.43 -7.98 -2.29
CA SER A 98 16.28 -8.61 -1.27
C SER A 98 16.68 -10.04 -1.66
N SER A 99 15.74 -10.81 -2.22
CA SER A 99 16.00 -12.17 -2.72
C SER A 99 17.02 -12.17 -3.86
N GLU A 100 16.90 -11.26 -4.82
CA GLU A 100 17.84 -11.10 -5.92
C GLU A 100 19.24 -10.71 -5.43
N GLN A 101 19.32 -9.76 -4.50
CA GLN A 101 20.58 -9.38 -3.87
C GLN A 101 21.22 -10.55 -3.11
N LEU A 102 20.43 -11.35 -2.40
CA LEU A 102 20.92 -12.53 -1.67
C LEU A 102 21.55 -13.57 -2.61
N VAL A 103 20.94 -13.80 -3.79
CA VAL A 103 21.50 -14.71 -4.80
C VAL A 103 22.84 -14.18 -5.32
N LEU A 104 22.94 -12.89 -5.62
CA LEU A 104 24.19 -12.26 -6.05
C LEU A 104 25.29 -12.39 -4.98
N ARG A 105 24.97 -12.07 -3.72
CA ARG A 105 25.93 -12.20 -2.60
C ARG A 105 26.41 -13.64 -2.39
N ARG A 106 25.53 -14.62 -2.53
CA ARG A 106 25.91 -16.05 -2.45
C ARG A 106 26.84 -16.45 -3.60
N ALA A 107 26.63 -15.93 -4.81
CA ALA A 107 27.52 -16.20 -5.94
C ALA A 107 28.91 -15.56 -5.74
N GLU A 108 28.96 -14.32 -5.23
CA GLU A 108 30.20 -13.64 -4.87
C GLU A 108 30.99 -14.40 -3.81
N LEU A 109 30.31 -14.87 -2.75
CA LEU A 109 30.94 -15.67 -1.69
C LEU A 109 31.55 -16.97 -2.24
N ARG A 110 30.80 -17.73 -3.05
CA ARG A 110 31.32 -18.96 -3.66
C ARG A 110 32.54 -18.72 -4.55
N LYS A 111 32.55 -17.60 -5.28
CA LYS A 111 33.70 -17.23 -6.09
C LYS A 111 34.93 -16.94 -5.22
N LEU A 112 34.74 -16.23 -4.10
CA LEU A 112 35.81 -15.91 -3.18
C LEU A 112 36.35 -17.17 -2.47
N GLU A 113 35.46 -18.07 -2.07
CA GLU A 113 35.81 -19.39 -1.50
C GLU A 113 36.67 -20.20 -2.49
N ALA A 114 36.24 -20.30 -3.76
CA ALA A 114 37.01 -21.02 -4.79
C ALA A 114 38.39 -20.38 -5.05
N GLN A 115 38.48 -19.05 -5.02
CA GLN A 115 39.75 -18.35 -5.14
C GLN A 115 40.67 -18.62 -3.94
N PHE A 116 40.12 -18.69 -2.73
CA PHE A 116 40.87 -19.01 -1.53
C PHE A 116 41.40 -20.44 -1.55
N ASP A 117 40.56 -21.41 -1.95
CA ASP A 117 40.95 -22.82 -2.10
C ASP A 117 42.07 -22.98 -3.14
N GLN A 118 41.99 -22.25 -4.26
CA GLN A 118 43.03 -22.27 -5.29
C GLN A 118 44.37 -21.69 -4.77
N LEU A 119 44.34 -20.62 -3.98
CA LEU A 119 45.55 -20.06 -3.36
C LEU A 119 46.19 -21.04 -2.37
N LEU A 120 45.38 -21.74 -1.57
CA LEU A 120 45.88 -22.77 -0.65
C LEU A 120 46.54 -23.94 -1.39
N GLN A 121 45.95 -24.38 -2.50
CA GLN A 121 46.50 -25.46 -3.32
C GLN A 121 47.79 -25.06 -4.06
N THR A 122 47.92 -23.78 -4.44
CA THR A 122 49.09 -23.29 -5.20
C THR A 122 50.25 -22.85 -4.31
N GLY A 123 50.00 -22.38 -3.08
CA GLY A 123 51.04 -21.97 -2.12
C GLY A 123 51.58 -23.09 -1.21
N GLY A 124 51.02 -24.30 -1.29
CA GLY A 124 51.45 -25.48 -0.53
C GLY A 124 52.48 -26.39 -1.23
N ASN A 125 52.96 -25.99 -2.42
CA ASN A 125 54.09 -26.61 -3.13
C ASN A 125 55.33 -25.71 -3.05
#